data_AF-A0A355EPB4-F1
#
_entry.id   AF-A0A355EPB4-F1
#
_cell.length_a   1.000
_cell.length_b   1.000
_cell.length_c   1.000
_cell.angle_alpha   90.00
_cell.angle_beta   90.00
_cell.angle_gamma   90.00
#
_symmetry.space_group_name_H-M   'P 1'
#
loop_
_entity.id
_entity.type
_entity.pdbx_description
1 polymer ?
#
loop_
_entity_poly.entity_id
_entity_poly.type
_entity_poly.pdbx_seq_one_letter_code
_entity_poly.pdbx_strand_id
1 'polypeptide(L)' 'MKKRLVFLQRGKASDTTALEEALKGQGWDLETIVLSDGEPLPKSLENIDGLLITGTDLNIYEQSSTPLTVF' A
#
# COMPACT_ATOMS: atom_id res chain seq x y z
N MET A 1 -6.63 5.74 20.77
CA MET A 1 -7.17 5.51 19.41
C MET A 1 -6.03 5.00 18.55
N LYS A 2 -6.18 3.85 17.89
CA LYS A 2 -5.17 3.38 16.94
C LYS A 2 -5.28 4.21 15.67
N LYS A 3 -4.15 4.63 15.12
CA LYS A 3 -4.11 5.42 13.87
C LYS A 3 -4.07 4.48 12.69
N ARG A 4 -4.88 4.70 11.66
CA ARG A 4 -4.94 3.83 10.47
C ARG A 4 -3.90 4.24 9.44
N LEU A 5 -3.09 3.28 9.00
CA LEU A 5 -2.07 3.45 7.97
C LEU A 5 -2.37 2.51 6.80
N VAL A 6 -2.54 3.07 5.61
CA VAL A 6 -2.55 2.26 4.38
C VAL A 6 -1.13 2.11 3.86
N PHE A 7 -0.73 0.87 3.61
CA PHE A 7 0.60 0.50 3.16
C PHE A 7 0.52 -0.16 1.79
N LEU A 8 0.88 0.60 0.75
CA LEU A 8 0.88 0.15 -0.63
C LEU A 8 2.25 -0.43 -1.00
N GLN A 9 2.27 -1.69 -1.42
CA GLN A 9 3.47 -2.38 -1.92
C GLN A 9 3.21 -3.03 -3.27
N ARG A 10 4.21 -3.12 -4.16
CA ARG A 10 4.12 -3.89 -5.40
C ARG A 10 5.10 -5.06 -5.34
N GLY A 11 4.60 -6.29 -5.51
CA GLY A 11 5.40 -7.53 -5.43
C GLY A 11 5.26 -8.31 -4.11
N LYS A 12 6.04 -9.39 -3.97
CA LYS A 12 5.96 -10.28 -2.79
C LYS A 12 6.47 -9.56 -1.54
N ALA A 13 5.71 -9.67 -0.45
CA ALA A 13 5.93 -9.10 0.87
C ALA A 13 7.26 -9.51 1.58
N SER A 14 8.18 -10.20 0.91
CA SER A 14 9.38 -10.74 1.57
C SER A 14 10.31 -9.65 2.10
N ASP A 15 10.28 -8.44 1.55
CA ASP A 15 11.16 -7.32 1.94
C ASP A 15 10.52 -6.31 2.90
N THR A 16 9.22 -6.43 3.22
CA THR A 16 8.49 -5.41 3.99
C THR A 16 8.05 -5.84 5.39
N THR A 17 8.21 -7.12 5.74
CA THR A 17 7.80 -7.67 7.06
C THR A 17 8.37 -6.89 8.25
N ALA A 18 9.67 -6.58 8.23
CA ALA A 18 10.31 -5.85 9.33
C ALA A 18 9.75 -4.42 9.50
N LEU A 19 9.38 -3.79 8.39
CA LEU A 19 8.76 -2.47 8.39
C LEU A 19 7.31 -2.54 8.91
N GLU A 20 6.53 -3.55 8.49
CA GLU A 20 5.19 -3.76 9.01
C GLU A 20 5.17 -3.99 10.52
N GLU A 21 6.06 -4.84 11.02
CA GLU A 21 6.19 -5.13 12.45
C GLU A 21 6.56 -3.88 13.24
N ALA A 22 7.51 -3.07 12.73
CA ALA A 22 7.88 -1.81 13.35
C ALA A 22 6.68 -0.84 13.41
N LEU A 23 5.91 -0.71 12.32
CA LEU A 23 4.74 0.18 12.27
C LEU A 23 3.62 -0.29 13.21
N LYS A 24 3.33 -1.61 13.25
CA LYS A 24 2.39 -2.21 14.21
C LYS A 24 2.85 -1.94 15.65
N GLY A 25 4.15 -2.08 15.92
CA GLY A 25 4.77 -1.81 17.22
C GLY A 25 4.65 -0.35 17.67
N GLN A 26 4.55 0.60 16.74
CA GLN A 26 4.32 2.02 17.02
C GLN A 26 2.82 2.37 17.18
N GLY A 27 1.93 1.38 17.18
CA GLY A 27 0.50 1.59 17.42
C GLY A 27 -0.31 1.96 16.18
N TRP A 28 0.25 1.77 14.98
CA TRP A 28 -0.50 1.88 13.74
C TRP A 28 -1.35 0.63 13.51
N ASP A 29 -2.56 0.85 13.02
CA ASP A 29 -3.41 -0.18 12.44
C ASP A 29 -3.15 -0.22 10.93
N LEU A 30 -2.47 -1.28 10.47
CA LEU A 30 -2.00 -1.37 9.09
C LEU A 30 -2.98 -2.11 8.20
N GLU A 31 -3.31 -1.47 7.08
CA GLU A 31 -3.97 -2.06 5.93
C GLU A 31 -2.95 -2.15 4.80
N THR A 32 -2.40 -3.34 4.59
CA THR A 32 -1.45 -3.61 3.51
C THR A 32 -2.21 -3.96 2.24
N ILE A 33 -1.91 -3.25 1.14
CA ILE A 33 -2.44 -3.55 -0.20
C ILE A 33 -1.26 -3.88 -1.10
N VAL A 34 -1.34 -5.04 -1.75
CA VAL A 34 -0.34 -5.50 -2.69
C VAL A 34 -0.82 -5.17 -4.09
N LEU A 35 -0.23 -4.14 -4.68
CA LEU A 35 -0.31 -3.76 -6.09
C LEU A 35 0.29 -4.88 -6.96
N SER A 36 -0.45 -5.98 -7.03
CA SER A 36 -0.41 -7.06 -8.01
C SER A 36 -1.67 -6.93 -8.87
N ASP A 37 -1.70 -7.56 -10.04
CA ASP A 37 -2.85 -7.44 -10.94
C ASP A 37 -4.17 -7.77 -10.22
N GLY A 38 -5.00 -6.75 -10.00
CA GLY A 38 -6.40 -6.89 -9.56
C GLY A 38 -6.74 -6.52 -8.12
N GLU A 39 -5.79 -6.18 -7.24
CA GLU A 39 -6.16 -5.66 -5.90
C GLU A 39 -6.68 -4.21 -5.98
N PRO A 40 -7.86 -3.90 -5.42
CA PRO A 40 -8.42 -2.56 -5.49
C PRO A 40 -7.70 -1.60 -4.55
N LEU A 41 -7.39 -0.41 -5.05
CA LEU A 41 -7.02 0.72 -4.20
C LEU A 41 -8.20 1.13 -3.29
N PRO A 42 -7.93 1.76 -2.13
CA PRO A 42 -9.00 2.21 -1.27
C PRO A 42 -9.84 3.26 -2.00
N LYS A 43 -11.17 3.11 -1.96
CA LYS A 43 -12.12 4.00 -2.64
C LYS A 43 -12.14 5.43 -2.09
N SER A 44 -11.66 5.60 -0.87
CA SER A 44 -11.61 6.88 -0.16
C SER A 44 -10.40 6.90 0.76
N LEU A 45 -9.85 8.11 0.93
CA LEU A 45 -8.82 8.38 1.94
C LEU A 45 -9.40 8.92 3.26
N GLU A 46 -10.73 8.99 3.37
CA GLU A 46 -11.39 9.34 4.61
C GLU A 46 -11.06 8.33 5.72
N ASN A 47 -10.76 8.84 6.91
CA ASN A 47 -10.36 8.04 8.08
C ASN A 47 -9.07 7.24 7.88
N ILE A 48 -8.16 7.73 7.04
CA ILE A 48 -6.79 7.25 6.93
C ILE A 48 -5.88 8.32 7.55
N ASP A 49 -5.11 7.94 8.56
CA ASP A 49 -4.18 8.82 9.27
C ASP A 49 -2.80 8.86 8.61
N GLY A 50 -2.51 7.91 7.72
CA GLY A 50 -1.27 7.88 6.94
C GLY A 50 -1.35 7.00 5.71
N LEU A 51 -0.59 7.37 4.68
CA LEU A 51 -0.39 6.60 3.47
C LEU A 51 1.11 6.41 3.25
N LEU A 52 1.54 5.16 3.10
CA LEU A 52 2.92 4.79 2.81
C LEU A 52 2.97 3.97 1.53
N ILE A 53 3.77 4.43 0.56
CA ILE A 53 3.94 3.79 -0.74
C ILE A 53 5.40 3.38 -0.84
N THR A 54 5.68 2.09 -1.02
CA THR A 54 7.06 1.62 -1.21
C THR A 54 7.52 1.81 -2.65
N GLY A 55 8.82 2.10 -2.80
CA GLY A 55 9.45 2.14 -4.11
C GLY A 55 9.56 0.72 -4.68
N THR A 56 9.29 0.59 -5.98
CA THR A 56 9.58 -0.62 -6.76
C THR A 56 10.25 -0.24 -8.07
N ASP A 57 10.54 -1.23 -8.90
CA ASP A 57 10.98 -1.10 -10.30
C ASP A 57 9.91 -0.52 -11.26
N LEU A 58 8.85 0.13 -10.72
CA LEU A 58 7.80 0.72 -11.53
C LEU A 58 8.32 1.94 -12.30
N ASN A 59 8.23 1.88 -13.62
CA ASN A 59 8.34 3.06 -14.46
C ASN A 59 7.04 3.88 -14.36
N ILE A 60 7.09 5.04 -13.70
CA ILE A 60 5.93 5.95 -13.55
C ILE A 60 5.38 6.48 -14.88
N TYR A 61 6.15 6.35 -15.97
CA TYR A 61 5.75 6.74 -17.32
C TYR A 61 5.09 5.59 -18.10
N GLU A 62 5.10 4.36 -17.58
CA GLU A 62 4.40 3.19 -18.15
C GLU A 62 2.94 3.08 -17.65
N GLN A 63 2.21 4.20 -17.57
CA GLN A 63 0.79 4.18 -17.21
C GLN A 63 -0.11 3.56 -18.29
N SER A 64 0.42 3.32 -19.50
CA SER A 64 -0.34 2.93 -20.69
C SER A 64 -0.40 1.43 -20.99
N SER A 65 0.30 0.57 -20.25
CA SER A 65 0.37 -0.87 -20.54
C SER A 65 -0.60 -1.75 -19.75
N THR A 66 -1.29 -1.22 -18.74
CA THR A 66 -2.35 -1.92 -18.02
C THR A 66 -3.34 -0.91 -17.42
N PRO A 67 -4.65 -0.97 -17.75
CA PRO A 67 -5.61 -0.12 -17.09
C PRO A 67 -5.74 -0.58 -15.63
N LEU A 68 -5.21 0.20 -14.69
CA LEU A 68 -5.58 0.12 -13.29
C LEU A 68 -7.07 0.45 -13.21
N THR A 69 -7.90 -0.58 -13.20
CA THR A 69 -9.35 -0.41 -13.18
C THR A 69 -9.74 0.15 -11.82
N VAL A 70 -10.23 1.38 -11.80
CA VAL A 70 -10.76 2.03 -10.59
C VAL A 70 -12.22 1.60 -10.43
N PHE A 71 -12.58 0.93 -9.33
CA PHE A 71 -13.94 0.48 -8.99
C PHE A 71 -14.52 1.23 -7.78
#